data_AF-A0AAW7IJY8-F1
#
_entry.id   AF-A0AAW7IJY8-F1
#
_cell.length_a   1.000
_cell.length_b   1.000
_cell.length_c   1.000
_cell.angle_alpha   90.00
_cell.angle_beta   90.00
_cell.angle_gamma   90.00
#
_symmetry.space_group_name_H-M   'P 1'
#
loop_
_entity.id
_entity.type
_entity.pdbx_description
1 polymer ?
#
loop_
_entity_poly.entity_id
_entity_poly.type
_entity_poly.pdbx_seq_one_letter_code
_entity_poly.pdbx_strand_id
1 'polypeptide(L)'
;MSDRLPKGLSFKAATCQWQAQYNGLRVTYNTARYGDMAEDLARRALERMLAGNFYQVADDLLLKYSWRMDDAAKQLGLSLGQLRQWMLTGTVNGMEIRSPKRDVQGVDRISGYELMMARERLRLE
;
A
#
# COMPACT_ATOMS: atom_id res chain seq x y z
N MET A 1 -18.19 5.17 -21.60
CA MET A 1 -19.04 5.32 -20.40
C MET A 1 -18.43 6.44 -19.57
N SER A 2 -19.20 7.42 -19.10
CA SER A 2 -18.64 8.48 -18.24
C SER A 2 -18.32 7.85 -16.88
N ASP A 3 -17.06 7.45 -16.68
CA ASP A 3 -16.53 6.98 -15.40
C ASP A 3 -16.49 8.15 -14.42
N ARG A 4 -17.65 8.46 -13.85
CA ARG A 4 -17.75 9.38 -12.74
C ARG A 4 -17.11 8.68 -11.54
N LEU A 5 -15.96 9.20 -11.11
CA LEU A 5 -15.31 8.73 -9.89
C LEU A 5 -16.31 8.71 -8.72
N PRO A 6 -16.19 7.72 -7.81
CA PRO A 6 -17.06 7.65 -6.65
C PRO A 6 -16.97 8.94 -5.82
N LYS A 7 -18.10 9.34 -5.22
CA LYS A 7 -18.17 10.56 -4.41
C LYS A 7 -17.15 10.48 -3.26
N GLY A 8 -16.18 11.39 -3.26
CA GLY A 8 -15.07 11.41 -2.29
C GLY A 8 -13.73 10.98 -2.87
N LEU A 9 -13.68 10.42 -4.08
CA LEU A 9 -12.44 10.15 -4.82
C LEU A 9 -12.23 11.21 -5.89
N SER A 10 -11.00 11.72 -6.02
CA SER A 10 -10.66 12.72 -7.03
C SER A 10 -9.21 12.60 -7.47
N PHE A 11 -8.93 12.97 -8.72
CA PHE A 11 -7.58 13.09 -9.26
C PHE A 11 -7.24 14.57 -9.51
N LYS A 12 -6.10 15.02 -8.98
CA LYS A 12 -5.53 16.34 -9.22
C LYS A 12 -4.43 16.22 -10.28
N ALA A 13 -4.79 16.54 -11.52
CA ALA A 13 -3.87 16.43 -12.66
C ALA A 13 -2.62 17.33 -12.52
N ALA A 14 -2.77 18.53 -11.98
CA ALA A 14 -1.65 19.49 -11.83
C ALA A 14 -0.51 18.98 -10.93
N THR A 15 -0.83 18.12 -9.96
CA THR A 15 0.15 17.56 -9.02
C THR A 15 0.29 16.04 -9.15
N CYS A 16 -0.38 15.43 -10.13
CA CYS A 16 -0.50 13.99 -10.32
C CYS A 16 -0.82 13.23 -9.02
N GLN A 17 -1.89 13.66 -8.35
CA GLN A 17 -2.27 13.13 -7.04
C GLN A 17 -3.69 12.58 -7.02
N TRP A 18 -3.83 11.38 -6.47
CA TRP A 18 -5.11 10.79 -6.13
C TRP A 18 -5.47 11.13 -4.69
N GLN A 19 -6.71 11.58 -4.47
CA GLN A 19 -7.19 12.01 -3.17
C GLN A 19 -8.49 11.31 -2.81
N ALA A 20 -8.55 10.79 -1.59
CA ALA A 20 -9.74 10.26 -0.94
C ALA A 20 -10.18 11.20 0.18
N GLN A 21 -11.48 11.47 0.26
CA GLN A 21 -12.06 12.26 1.33
C GLN A 21 -13.48 11.82 1.70
N TYR A 22 -13.76 11.76 2.99
CA TYR A 22 -15.08 11.50 3.53
C TYR A 22 -15.16 11.97 4.98
N ASN A 23 -16.28 12.58 5.37
CA ASN A 23 -16.57 13.02 6.75
C ASN A 23 -15.41 13.77 7.45
N GLY A 24 -14.80 14.74 6.77
CA GLY A 24 -13.68 15.54 7.29
C GLY A 24 -12.30 14.88 7.24
N LEU A 25 -12.22 13.58 6.93
CA LEU A 25 -10.97 12.87 6.68
C LEU A 25 -10.50 13.09 5.25
N ARG A 26 -9.18 13.22 5.06
CA ARG A 26 -8.55 13.37 3.74
C ARG A 26 -7.19 12.68 3.72
N VAL A 27 -6.94 11.92 2.65
CA VAL A 27 -5.61 11.38 2.34
C VAL A 27 -5.30 11.56 0.86
N THR A 28 -4.01 11.69 0.54
CA THR A 28 -3.51 11.94 -0.82
C THR A 28 -2.35 11.01 -1.13
N TYR A 29 -2.36 10.40 -2.32
CA TYR A 29 -1.32 9.53 -2.85
C TYR A 29 -0.79 10.12 -4.16
N ASN A 30 0.53 10.35 -4.24
CA ASN A 30 1.18 10.92 -5.43
C ASN A 30 1.66 9.79 -6.36
N THR A 31 1.37 9.89 -7.67
CA THR A 31 1.83 8.92 -8.67
C THR A 31 3.36 8.87 -8.79
N ALA A 32 4.07 9.96 -8.50
CA ALA A 32 5.54 9.95 -8.46
C ALA A 32 6.09 8.98 -7.41
N ARG A 33 5.35 8.74 -6.32
CA ARG A 33 5.74 7.82 -5.25
C ARG A 33 5.14 6.44 -5.43
N TYR A 34 3.87 6.35 -5.80
CA TYR A 34 3.10 5.09 -5.80
C TYR A 34 2.82 4.53 -7.20
N GLY A 35 3.18 5.26 -8.26
CA GLY A 35 2.85 4.89 -9.64
C GLY A 35 1.35 4.73 -9.84
N ASP A 36 0.98 3.71 -10.60
CA ASP A 36 -0.41 3.39 -10.94
C ASP A 36 -1.23 2.92 -9.72
N MET A 37 -0.57 2.45 -8.66
CA MET A 37 -1.24 2.08 -7.40
C MET A 37 -1.78 3.29 -6.62
N ALA A 38 -1.41 4.52 -6.98
CA ALA A 38 -1.89 5.71 -6.29
C ALA A 38 -3.43 5.82 -6.30
N GLU A 39 -4.07 5.44 -7.41
CA GLU A 39 -5.53 5.43 -7.52
C GLU A 39 -6.16 4.40 -6.59
N ASP A 40 -5.67 3.15 -6.63
CA ASP A 40 -6.21 2.06 -5.85
C ASP A 40 -6.06 2.32 -4.33
N LEU A 41 -4.90 2.86 -3.93
CA LEU A 41 -4.67 3.29 -2.54
C LEU A 41 -5.69 4.35 -2.09
N ALA A 42 -5.97 5.34 -2.94
CA ALA A 42 -6.98 6.35 -2.64
C ALA A 42 -8.39 5.74 -2.58
N ARG A 43 -8.74 4.86 -3.52
CA ARG A 43 -10.04 4.17 -3.54
C ARG A 43 -10.26 3.36 -2.27
N ARG A 44 -9.26 2.58 -1.83
CA ARG A 44 -9.33 1.77 -0.61
C ARG A 44 -9.36 2.62 0.66
N ALA A 45 -8.63 3.73 0.68
CA ALA A 45 -8.73 4.67 1.79
C ALA A 45 -10.17 5.19 1.90
N LEU A 46 -10.80 5.53 0.77
CA LEU A 46 -12.21 5.95 0.75
C LEU A 46 -13.13 4.84 1.26
N GLU A 47 -12.96 3.60 0.81
CA GLU A 47 -13.75 2.45 1.28
C GLU A 47 -13.64 2.27 2.80
N ARG A 48 -12.42 2.36 3.36
CA ARG A 48 -12.21 2.30 4.80
C ARG A 48 -12.85 3.48 5.53
N MET A 49 -12.81 4.68 4.96
CA MET A 49 -13.47 5.85 5.55
C MET A 49 -14.98 5.67 5.59
N LEU A 50 -15.56 5.16 4.51
CA LEU A 50 -17.00 4.85 4.42
C LEU A 50 -17.41 3.74 5.40
N ALA A 51 -16.54 2.74 5.61
CA ALA A 51 -16.75 1.67 6.57
C ALA A 51 -16.47 2.07 8.03
N GLY A 52 -16.02 3.31 8.29
CA GLY A 52 -15.65 3.77 9.64
C GLY A 52 -14.36 3.16 10.21
N ASN A 53 -13.55 2.50 9.38
CA ASN A 53 -12.34 1.78 9.77
C ASN A 53 -11.06 2.45 9.23
N PHE A 54 -11.11 3.74 8.91
CA PHE A 54 -9.95 4.49 8.46
C PHE A 54 -9.22 5.13 9.64
N TYR A 55 -8.04 4.61 9.95
CA TYR A 55 -7.17 5.11 11.01
C TYR A 55 -6.00 5.88 10.41
N GLN A 56 -6.17 7.20 10.25
CA GLN A 56 -5.17 8.07 9.62
C GLN A 56 -3.78 7.95 10.28
N VAL A 57 -3.75 7.86 11.61
CA VAL A 57 -2.50 7.70 12.37
C VAL A 57 -1.84 6.36 12.09
N ALA A 58 -2.60 5.26 11.93
CA ALA A 58 -2.03 3.95 11.65
C ALA A 58 -1.42 3.88 10.24
N ASP A 59 -2.08 4.47 9.24
CA ASP A 59 -1.53 4.55 7.88
C ASP A 59 -0.29 5.48 7.82
N ASP A 60 -0.30 6.60 8.56
CA ASP A 60 0.86 7.50 8.67
C ASP A 60 2.05 6.85 9.41
N LEU A 61 1.79 6.12 10.50
CA LEU A 61 2.81 5.37 11.24
C LEU A 61 3.37 4.24 10.38
N LEU A 62 2.51 3.51 9.66
CA LEU A 62 2.95 2.44 8.77
C LEU A 62 3.99 2.95 7.79
N LEU A 63 3.77 4.12 7.17
CA LEU A 63 4.69 4.75 6.21
C LEU A 63 5.97 5.35 6.82
N LYS A 64 5.98 5.71 8.10
CA LYS A 64 7.11 6.36 8.77
C LYS A 64 8.14 5.39 9.33
N TYR A 65 7.77 4.14 9.58
CA TYR A 65 8.65 3.17 10.23
C TYR A 65 9.07 2.03 9.30
N SER A 66 10.23 1.46 9.60
CA SER A 66 10.71 0.22 9.01
C SER A 66 10.38 -0.96 9.92
N TRP A 67 9.74 -1.96 9.33
CA TRP A 67 9.18 -3.12 10.03
C TRP A 67 10.17 -4.28 9.97
N ARG A 68 10.29 -5.02 11.08
CA ARG A 68 11.03 -6.29 11.08
C ARG A 68 10.35 -7.26 10.14
N MET A 69 11.12 -8.15 9.50
CA MET A 69 10.55 -9.12 8.58
C MET A 69 9.46 -10.00 9.18
N ASP A 70 9.58 -10.38 10.46
CA ASP A 70 8.54 -11.18 11.12
C ASP A 70 7.20 -10.45 11.21
N ASP A 71 7.24 -9.16 11.56
CA ASP A 71 6.03 -8.33 11.66
C ASP A 71 5.47 -8.01 10.27
N ALA A 72 6.35 -7.75 9.30
CA ALA A 72 5.98 -7.56 7.91
C ALA A 72 5.29 -8.82 7.33
N ALA A 73 5.84 -10.01 7.59
CA ALA A 73 5.26 -11.28 7.13
C ALA A 73 3.84 -11.48 7.71
N LYS A 74 3.66 -11.23 9.01
CA LYS A 74 2.34 -11.28 9.66
C LYS A 74 1.35 -10.31 9.02
N GLN A 75 1.76 -9.08 8.73
CA GLN A 75 0.89 -8.09 8.08
C GLN A 75 0.51 -8.47 6.63
N LEU A 76 1.37 -9.23 5.95
CA LEU A 76 1.11 -9.76 4.61
C LEU A 76 0.34 -11.08 4.62
N GLY A 77 0.06 -11.67 5.79
CA GLY A 77 -0.57 -12.98 5.90
C GLY A 77 0.33 -14.14 5.44
N LEU A 78 1.65 -13.95 5.49
CA LEU A 78 2.66 -14.92 5.06
C LEU A 78 3.46 -15.44 6.25
N SER A 79 4.03 -16.64 6.13
CA SER A 79 5.15 -17.04 6.99
C SER A 79 6.42 -16.26 6.63
N LEU A 80 7.35 -16.13 7.59
CA LEU A 80 8.66 -15.51 7.32
C LEU A 80 9.39 -16.19 6.16
N GLY A 81 9.32 -17.53 6.08
CA GLY A 81 9.92 -18.32 5.00
C GLY A 81 9.36 -17.95 3.63
N GLN A 82 8.03 -17.84 3.52
CA GLN A 82 7.36 -17.40 2.29
C GLN A 82 7.74 -15.97 1.90
N LEU A 83 7.79 -15.04 2.85
CA LEU A 83 8.24 -13.67 2.56
C LEU A 83 9.69 -13.64 2.05
N ARG A 84 10.59 -14.40 2.67
CA ARG A 84 11.99 -14.48 2.23
C ARG A 84 12.13 -15.13 0.85
N GLN A 85 11.40 -16.21 0.60
CA GLN A 85 11.37 -16.85 -0.71
C GLN A 85 10.82 -15.90 -1.77
N TRP A 86 9.75 -15.17 -1.46
CA TRP A 86 9.20 -14.16 -2.36
C TRP A 86 10.23 -13.08 -2.70
N MET A 87 10.95 -12.59 -1.70
CA MET A 87 12.00 -11.58 -1.91
C MET A 87 13.18 -12.09 -2.73
N LEU A 88 13.49 -13.38 -2.67
CA LEU A 88 14.55 -14.01 -3.46
C LEU A 88 14.14 -14.31 -4.90
N THR A 89 12.91 -14.80 -5.08
CA THR A 89 12.47 -15.36 -6.36
C THR A 89 11.59 -14.41 -7.17
N GLY A 90 11.01 -13.40 -6.52
CA GLY A 90 9.96 -12.58 -7.14
C GLY A 90 8.67 -13.36 -7.38
N THR A 91 8.47 -14.51 -6.73
CA THR A 91 7.27 -15.34 -6.90
C THR A 91 6.55 -15.64 -5.60
N VAL A 92 5.22 -15.70 -5.65
CA VAL A 92 4.37 -16.18 -4.56
C VAL A 92 3.38 -17.18 -5.14
N ASN A 93 3.30 -18.38 -4.56
CA ASN A 93 2.41 -19.44 -5.02
C ASN A 93 2.52 -19.75 -6.53
N GLY A 94 3.73 -19.61 -7.10
CA GLY A 94 3.99 -19.87 -8.52
C GLY A 94 3.67 -18.71 -9.48
N MET A 95 3.18 -17.57 -8.97
CA MET A 95 2.92 -16.37 -9.76
C MET A 95 4.07 -15.37 -9.58
N GLU A 96 4.51 -14.75 -10.68
CA GLU A 96 5.51 -13.67 -10.65
C GLU A 96 4.87 -12.39 -10.12
N ILE A 97 5.20 -12.05 -8.87
CA ILE A 97 4.70 -10.85 -8.19
C ILE A 97 5.91 -10.06 -7.74
N ARG A 98 6.00 -8.79 -8.13
CA ARG A 98 7.13 -7.93 -7.75
C ARG A 98 7.29 -7.88 -6.22
N SER A 99 8.43 -8.37 -5.74
CA SER A 99 8.72 -8.47 -4.31
C SER A 99 8.95 -7.12 -3.63
N PRO A 100 8.73 -7.03 -2.29
CA PRO A 100 9.16 -5.88 -1.51
C PRO A 100 10.68 -5.78 -1.47
N LYS A 101 11.19 -4.55 -1.38
CA LYS A 101 12.62 -4.30 -1.17
C LYS A 101 12.95 -4.17 0.31
N ARG A 102 14.16 -4.63 0.67
CA ARG A 102 14.74 -4.38 2.00
C ARG A 102 14.97 -2.89 2.21
N ASP A 103 14.79 -2.44 3.44
CA ASP A 103 15.24 -1.13 3.85
C ASP A 103 16.76 -1.14 4.01
N VAL A 104 17.47 -0.36 3.19
CA VAL A 104 18.93 -0.30 3.14
C VAL A 104 19.58 0.14 4.46
N GLN A 105 18.82 0.78 5.35
CA GLN A 105 19.31 1.22 6.67
C GLN A 105 18.97 0.24 7.81
N GLY A 106 18.17 -0.80 7.57
CA GLY A 106 17.71 -1.74 8.59
C GLY A 106 18.19 -3.17 8.34
N VAL A 107 18.95 -3.74 9.28
CA VAL A 107 19.22 -5.19 9.28
C VAL A 107 17.88 -5.92 9.39
N ASP A 108 17.54 -6.68 8.34
CA ASP A 108 16.33 -7.51 8.20
C ASP A 108 14.98 -6.77 8.35
N ARG A 109 14.86 -5.60 7.69
CA ARG A 109 13.63 -4.79 7.69
C ARG A 109 13.10 -4.45 6.29
N ILE A 110 11.82 -4.12 6.23
CA ILE A 110 11.11 -3.59 5.06
C ILE A 110 10.53 -2.24 5.45
N SER A 111 10.70 -1.22 4.59
CA SER A 111 10.11 0.09 4.85
C SER A 111 8.59 0.00 4.80
N GLY A 112 7.92 0.84 5.59
CA GLY A 112 6.46 0.99 5.54
C GLY A 112 5.87 1.12 4.15
N TYR A 113 6.54 1.92 3.32
CA TYR A 113 6.22 2.11 1.92
C TYR A 113 6.26 0.78 1.15
N GLU A 114 7.36 0.02 1.22
CA GLU A 114 7.48 -1.25 0.52
C GLU A 114 6.49 -2.30 1.04
N LEU A 115 6.21 -2.30 2.36
CA LEU A 115 5.24 -3.20 2.97
C LEU A 115 3.82 -2.94 2.45
N MET A 116 3.41 -1.67 2.38
CA MET A 116 2.11 -1.29 1.84
C MET A 116 1.99 -1.69 0.36
N MET A 117 3.02 -1.44 -0.43
CA MET A 117 3.03 -1.77 -1.86
C MET A 117 3.03 -3.29 -2.09
N ALA A 118 3.75 -4.05 -1.27
CA ALA A 118 3.72 -5.51 -1.34
C ALA A 118 2.32 -6.06 -1.01
N ARG A 119 1.67 -5.52 0.02
CA ARG A 119 0.30 -5.89 0.37
C ARG A 119 -0.68 -5.63 -0.78
N GLU A 120 -0.46 -4.56 -1.52
CA GLU A 120 -1.30 -4.23 -2.66
C GLU A 120 -1.11 -5.24 -3.80
N ARG A 121 0.14 -5.56 -4.14
CA ARG A 121 0.46 -6.53 -5.19
C ARG A 121 -0.09 -7.93 -4.91
N LEU A 122 -0.05 -8.40 -3.65
CA LEU A 122 -0.60 -9.71 -3.27
C LEU A 122 -2.12 -9.82 -3.41
N ARG A 123 -2.83 -8.70 -3.59
CA ARG A 123 -4.30 -8.66 -3.69
C ARG A 123 -4.81 -8.45 -5.11
N LEU A 124 -3.94 -8.06 -6.03
CA LEU A 124 -4.28 -7.78 -7.42
C LEU A 124 -4.14 -9.02 -8.32
N GLU A 125 -3.66 -10.14 -7.77
CA GLU A 125 -3.50 -11.47 -8.40
C GLU A 125 -4.29 -12.52 -7.62
#